data_AF-A0A699WUH4-F1
#
_entry.id   AF-A0A699WUH4-F1
#
_cell.length_a   1.000
_cell.length_b   1.000
_cell.length_c   1.000
_cell.angle_alpha   90.00
_cell.angle_beta   90.00
_cell.angle_gamma   90.00
#
_symmetry.space_group_name_H-M   'P 1'
#
loop_
_entity.id
_entity.type
_entity.pdbx_description
1 polymer ?
#
loop_
_entity_poly.entity_id
_entity_poly.type
_entity_poly.pdbx_seq_one_letter_code
_entity_poly.pdbx_strand_id
1 'polypeptide(L)'
;MSNSLSQDQVEDLKRNVTYDEIKRAVWDCGTNKSPGLDGFTFDFFRRYRYVIHDDVVKAVEEFFISGTFLPGCNALFISLIPK
;
A
#
# COMPACT_ATOMS: atom_id res chain seq x y z
N MET A 1 11.03 25.04 -16.80
CA MET A 1 10.81 23.63 -17.20
C MET A 1 9.34 23.34 -16.99
N SER A 2 8.62 22.89 -18.03
CA SER A 2 7.19 22.56 -17.88
C SER A 2 7.08 21.23 -17.15
N ASN A 3 6.53 21.23 -15.94
CA ASN A 3 6.25 20.01 -15.16
C ASN A 3 4.94 19.36 -15.61
N SER A 4 4.77 19.15 -16.92
CA SER A 4 3.57 18.54 -17.50
C SER A 4 3.85 17.10 -17.88
N LEU A 5 2.93 16.21 -17.53
CA LEU A 5 2.98 14.79 -17.88
C LEU A 5 2.73 14.61 -19.38
N SER A 6 3.36 13.61 -20.00
CA SER A 6 3.00 13.18 -21.35
C SER A 6 1.60 12.54 -21.36
N GLN A 7 0.98 12.47 -22.53
CA GLN A 7 -0.32 11.80 -22.67
C GLN A 7 -0.26 10.35 -22.18
N ASP A 8 0.83 9.63 -22.50
CA ASP A 8 1.02 8.25 -22.07
C ASP A 8 1.11 8.12 -20.54
N GLN A 9 1.77 9.06 -19.86
CA GLN A 9 1.84 9.08 -18.40
C GLN A 9 0.48 9.37 -17.76
N VAL A 10 -0.32 10.24 -18.39
CA VAL A 10 -1.68 10.54 -17.92
C VAL A 10 -2.58 9.31 -18.05
N GLU A 11 -2.49 8.58 -19.16
CA GLU A 11 -3.28 7.36 -19.35
C GLU A 11 -2.80 6.22 -18.43
N ASP A 12 -1.50 6.10 -18.18
CA ASP A 12 -0.96 5.15 -17.20
C ASP A 12 -1.39 5.45 -15.75
N LEU A 13 -1.59 6.71 -15.39
CA LEU A 13 -2.12 7.08 -14.06
C LEU A 13 -3.62 6.83 -13.89
N LYS A 14 -4.37 6.78 -15.00
CA LYS A 14 -5.83 6.57 -14.99
C LYS A 14 -6.24 5.11 -15.07
N ARG A 15 -5.34 4.22 -15.52
CA ARG A 15 -5.68 2.79 -15.64
C ARG A 15 -5.85 2.16 -14.27
N ASN A 16 -6.54 1.02 -14.24
CA ASN A 16 -6.67 0.23 -13.03
C ASN A 16 -5.29 -0.25 -12.55
N VAL A 17 -5.12 -0.28 -11.23
CA VAL A 17 -3.96 -0.90 -10.59
C VAL A 17 -3.91 -2.38 -10.97
N THR A 18 -2.71 -2.89 -11.22
CA THR A 18 -2.49 -4.29 -11.53
C THR A 18 -2.02 -5.08 -10.32
N TYR A 19 -2.29 -6.39 -10.33
CA TYR A 19 -1.77 -7.32 -9.34
C TYR A 19 -0.24 -7.18 -9.15
N ASP A 20 0.53 -7.04 -10.24
CA ASP A 20 1.98 -6.92 -10.16
C ASP A 20 2.45 -5.59 -9.56
N GLU A 21 1.68 -4.51 -9.70
CA GLU A 21 1.96 -3.25 -9.00
C GLU A 21 1.70 -3.38 -7.50
N ILE A 22 0.57 -3.98 -7.12
CA ILE A 22 0.23 -4.22 -5.71
C ILE A 22 1.28 -5.11 -5.06
N LYS A 23 1.64 -6.20 -5.75
CA LYS A 23 2.65 -7.17 -5.30
C LYS A 23 4.01 -6.52 -5.09
N ARG A 24 4.50 -5.74 -6.07
CA ARG A 24 5.78 -5.04 -5.90
C ARG A 24 5.72 -4.03 -4.75
N ALA A 25 4.63 -3.27 -4.64
CA ALA A 25 4.51 -2.22 -3.63
C ALA A 25 4.50 -2.75 -2.20
N VAL A 26 3.82 -3.86 -1.92
CA VAL A 26 3.64 -4.36 -0.55
C VAL A 26 4.69 -5.41 -0.17
N TRP A 27 5.18 -6.23 -1.12
CA TRP A 27 6.09 -7.34 -0.82
C TRP A 27 7.56 -7.02 -1.03
N ASP A 28 7.86 -6.10 -1.95
CA ASP A 28 9.24 -5.62 -2.16
C ASP A 28 9.54 -4.37 -1.30
N CYS A 29 8.59 -3.97 -0.43
CA CYS A 29 8.80 -2.90 0.53
C CYS A 29 9.87 -3.31 1.56
N GLY A 30 10.83 -2.43 1.81
CA GLY A 30 11.89 -2.67 2.80
C GLY A 30 11.34 -2.93 4.20
N THR A 31 12.01 -3.79 4.95
CA THR A 31 11.57 -4.28 6.27
C THR A 31 11.87 -3.35 7.44
N ASN A 32 12.62 -2.27 7.22
CA ASN A 32 13.05 -1.32 8.27
C ASN A 32 11.95 -0.34 8.69
N LYS A 33 10.67 -0.75 8.66
CA LYS A 33 9.54 0.04 9.12
C LYS A 33 9.13 -0.38 10.53
N SER A 34 8.83 0.61 11.37
CA SER A 34 8.25 0.39 12.69
C SER A 34 6.94 -0.41 12.59
N PRO A 35 6.61 -1.26 13.57
CA PRO A 35 5.33 -1.97 13.62
C PRO A 35 4.15 -0.99 13.66
N GLY A 36 3.01 -1.44 13.11
CA GLY A 36 1.74 -0.74 13.23
C GLY A 36 1.19 -0.75 14.67
N LEU A 37 0.06 -0.08 14.87
CA LEU A 37 -0.70 -0.10 16.14
C LEU A 37 -1.16 -1.49 16.56
N ASP A 38 -1.27 -2.39 15.59
CA ASP A 38 -1.59 -3.80 15.73
C ASP A 38 -0.39 -4.67 16.15
N GLY A 39 0.81 -4.08 16.23
CA GLY A 39 2.05 -4.80 16.52
C GLY A 39 2.61 -5.59 15.33
N PHE A 40 1.99 -5.53 14.15
CA PHE A 40 2.50 -6.19 12.96
C PHE A 40 3.54 -5.31 12.25
N THR A 41 4.71 -5.91 11.97
CA THR A 41 5.73 -5.30 11.13
C THR A 41 5.53 -5.69 9.67
N PHE A 42 6.22 -5.02 8.74
CA PHE A 42 6.23 -5.43 7.33
C PHE A 42 6.72 -6.89 7.13
N ASP A 43 7.51 -7.42 8.06
CA ASP A 43 7.92 -8.83 8.05
C ASP A 43 6.75 -9.80 8.20
N PHE A 44 5.68 -9.42 8.92
CA PHE A 44 4.46 -10.23 8.99
C PHE A 44 3.83 -10.39 7.61
N PHE A 45 3.61 -9.27 6.90
CA PHE A 45 3.00 -9.28 5.57
C PHE A 45 3.84 -10.06 4.56
N ARG A 46 5.17 -9.98 4.66
CA ARG A 46 6.08 -10.75 3.82
C ARG A 46 6.02 -12.26 4.13
N ARG A 47 6.02 -12.64 5.42
CA ARG A 47 6.04 -14.04 5.87
C ARG A 47 4.71 -14.74 5.55
N TYR A 48 3.59 -14.08 5.79
CA TYR A 48 2.25 -14.66 5.59
C TYR A 48 1.64 -14.33 4.23
N ARG A 49 2.46 -13.91 3.26
CA ARG A 49 2.01 -13.52 1.92
C ARG A 49 1.00 -14.47 1.29
N TYR A 50 1.26 -15.78 1.34
CA TYR A 50 0.39 -16.78 0.70
C TYR A 50 -0.98 -16.90 1.37
N VAL A 51 -1.09 -16.45 2.63
CA VAL A 51 -2.34 -16.46 3.38
C VAL A 51 -3.13 -15.19 3.08
N ILE A 52 -2.48 -14.03 3.06
CA ILE A 52 -3.17 -12.73 3.03
C ILE A 52 -3.21 -12.05 1.66
N HIS A 53 -2.49 -12.57 0.65
CA HIS A 53 -2.32 -11.87 -0.63
C HIS A 53 -3.63 -11.53 -1.34
N ASP A 54 -4.56 -12.48 -1.42
CA ASP A 54 -5.84 -12.27 -2.09
C ASP A 54 -6.67 -11.18 -1.41
N ASP A 55 -6.66 -11.15 -0.07
CA ASP A 55 -7.39 -10.16 0.71
C ASP A 55 -6.77 -8.76 0.55
N VAL A 56 -5.43 -8.67 0.56
CA VAL A 56 -4.72 -7.40 0.34
C VAL A 56 -4.96 -6.89 -1.08
N VAL A 57 -4.91 -7.75 -2.09
CA VAL A 57 -5.16 -7.34 -3.49
C VAL A 57 -6.58 -6.82 -3.65
N LYS A 58 -7.58 -7.56 -3.16
CA LYS A 58 -8.99 -7.13 -3.22
C LYS A 58 -9.21 -5.81 -2.49
N ALA A 59 -8.62 -5.63 -1.31
CA ALA A 59 -8.76 -4.39 -0.55
C ALA A 59 -8.15 -3.19 -1.29
N VAL A 60 -7.01 -3.36 -1.96
CA VAL A 60 -6.39 -2.30 -2.75
C VAL A 60 -7.20 -2.01 -4.01
N GLU A 61 -7.64 -3.03 -4.75
CA GLU A 61 -8.50 -2.85 -5.92
C GLU A 61 -9.80 -2.11 -5.56
N GLU A 62 -10.46 -2.50 -4.47
CA GLU A 62 -11.68 -1.84 -3.97
C GLU A 62 -11.41 -0.38 -3.57
N PHE A 63 -10.24 -0.08 -3.00
CA PHE A 63 -9.86 1.30 -2.72
C PHE A 63 -9.73 2.14 -4.00
N PHE A 64 -9.11 1.61 -5.05
CA PHE A 64 -9.00 2.31 -6.34
C PHE A 64 -10.34 2.48 -7.06
N ILE A 65 -11.33 1.61 -6.79
CA ILE A 65 -12.68 1.71 -7.35
C ILE A 65 -13.55 2.68 -6.53
N SER A 66 -13.58 2.53 -5.21
CA SER A 66 -14.48 3.27 -4.31
C SER A 66 -13.91 4.62 -3.84
N GLY A 67 -12.59 4.79 -3.89
CA GLY A 67 -11.88 5.92 -3.28
C GLY A 67 -11.89 5.90 -1.75
N THR A 68 -12.32 4.81 -1.12
CA THR A 68 -12.48 4.72 0.33
C THR A 68 -11.75 3.52 0.90
N PHE A 69 -11.11 3.71 2.05
CA PHE A 69 -10.57 2.61 2.85
C PHE A 69 -11.61 2.16 3.88
N LEU A 70 -11.53 0.89 4.28
CA LEU A 70 -12.30 0.40 5.42
C LEU A 70 -11.96 1.24 6.68
N PRO A 71 -12.97 1.62 7.49
CA PRO A 71 -12.75 2.33 8.74
C PRO A 71 -11.71 1.61 9.61
N GLY A 72 -10.67 2.33 10.03
CA GLY A 72 -9.58 1.78 10.84
C GLY A 72 -8.29 1.41 10.07
N CYS A 73 -8.32 1.27 8.74
CA CYS A 73 -7.11 1.00 7.95
C CYS A 73 -6.07 2.12 7.96
N ASN A 74 -6.49 3.38 8.21
CA ASN A 74 -5.62 4.57 8.25
C ASN A 74 -5.32 5.05 9.68
N ALA A 75 -5.44 4.19 10.68
CA ALA A 75 -5.09 4.55 12.06
C ALA A 75 -3.57 4.72 12.19
N LEU A 76 -3.10 5.96 12.30
CA LEU A 76 -1.69 6.29 12.54
C LEU A 76 -1.42 6.55 14.02
N PHE A 77 -0.28 6.06 14.51
CA PHE A 77 0.23 6.34 15.86
C PHE A 77 1.46 7.23 15.79
N ILE A 78 1.38 8.37 16.48
CA ILE A 78 2.50 9.29 16.64
C ILE A 78 3.09 9.02 18.02
N SER A 79 4.32 8.53 18.05
CA SER A 79 5.10 8.42 19.29
C SER A 79 6.28 9.37 19.24
N LEU A 80 6.46 10.18 20.28
CA LEU A 80 7.63 11.03 20.45
C LEU A 80 8.73 10.19 21.10
N ILE A 81 9.87 10.05 20.43
CA ILE A 81 11.06 9.41 21.01
C ILE A 81 11.86 10.48 21.76
N PRO A 82 12.00 10.40 23.10
CA PRO A 82 12.83 11.33 23.86
C PRO A 82 14.29 11.23 23.44
N LYS A 83 14.99 12.37 23.40
CA LYS A 83 16.45 12.42 23.23
C LYS A 83 17.15 12.10 24.54
#